data_AF-A0A8T5D2Q2-F1
#
_entry.id   AF-A0A8T5D2Q2-F1
#
_cell.length_a   1.000
_cell.length_b   1.000
_cell.length_c   1.000
_cell.angle_alpha   90.00
_cell.angle_beta   90.00
_cell.angle_gamma   90.00
#
_symmetry.space_group_name_H-M   'P 1'
#
loop_
_entity.id
_entity.type
_entity.pdbx_description
1 polymer ?
#
loop_
_entity_poly.entity_id
_entity_poly.type
_entity_poly.pdbx_seq_one_letter_code
_entity_poly.pdbx_strand_id
1 'polypeptide(L)'
;MEYAVEHIHEGHFGQVLESHHVKTFQLLRLIAANHPFVDGNKRTALMSTRIFYALNGCRFDYDREIKEILKALATDESSVEADDVITYLRAHTEPLAPEYEATINLWLARIEGTDQLPTEHDTVEQDTYEPNDYDDDAHSGE
;
A
#
# COMPACT_ATOMS: atom_id res chain seq x y z
N MET A 1 29.96 12.80 -5.54
CA MET A 1 29.63 12.43 -4.14
C MET A 1 29.12 13.60 -3.32
N GLU A 2 29.32 14.86 -3.74
CA GLU A 2 28.84 16.05 -3.01
C GLU A 2 27.41 16.48 -3.41
N TYR A 3 26.99 16.17 -4.65
CA TYR A 3 25.64 16.48 -5.17
C TYR A 3 24.49 15.76 -4.42
N ALA A 4 24.75 14.58 -3.85
CA ALA A 4 23.73 13.79 -3.15
C ALA A 4 23.42 14.32 -1.73
N VAL A 5 24.35 15.08 -1.13
CA VAL A 5 24.19 15.62 0.23
C VAL A 5 23.48 16.98 0.20
N GLU A 6 23.64 17.75 -0.88
CA GLU A 6 23.01 19.06 -1.03
C GLU A 6 21.48 18.98 -1.23
N HIS A 7 20.96 17.86 -1.74
CA HIS A 7 19.52 17.64 -1.96
C HIS A 7 18.73 17.30 -0.68
N ILE A 8 19.40 17.10 0.45
CA ILE A 8 18.76 16.83 1.75
C ILE A 8 18.54 18.13 2.55
N HIS A 9 19.26 19.22 2.24
CA HIS A 9 19.15 20.48 3.00
C HIS A 9 18.12 21.46 2.44
N GLU A 10 17.77 21.36 1.16
CA GLU A 10 16.77 22.22 0.53
C GLU A 10 15.64 21.35 0.02
N GLY A 11 14.43 21.55 0.57
CA GLY A 11 13.23 20.77 0.30
C GLY A 11 12.76 20.78 -1.16
N HIS A 12 13.53 20.14 -2.05
CA HIS A 12 13.13 19.77 -3.41
C HIS A 12 12.21 18.56 -3.38
N PHE A 13 11.09 18.74 -2.68
CA PHE A 13 9.99 17.80 -2.61
C PHE A 13 9.41 17.53 -4.01
N GLY A 14 9.39 18.53 -4.90
CA GLY A 14 8.74 18.45 -6.22
C GLY A 14 9.14 17.26 -7.10
N GLN A 15 10.42 17.11 -7.44
CA GLN A 15 10.86 16.09 -8.42
C GLN A 15 10.82 14.65 -7.86
N VAL A 16 11.12 14.48 -6.57
CA VAL A 16 11.04 13.18 -5.89
C VAL A 16 9.58 12.75 -5.75
N LEU A 17 8.67 13.68 -5.40
CA LEU A 17 7.24 13.43 -5.32
C LEU A 17 6.63 13.04 -6.67
N GLU A 18 7.02 13.70 -7.77
CA GLU A 18 6.57 13.30 -9.12
C GLU A 18 6.86 11.83 -9.41
N SER A 19 8.03 11.34 -8.99
CA SER A 19 8.38 9.92 -9.13
C SER A 19 7.54 9.00 -8.23
N HIS A 20 7.13 9.47 -7.04
CA HIS A 20 6.34 8.69 -6.09
C HIS A 20 4.89 8.54 -6.52
N HIS A 21 4.29 9.56 -7.13
CA HIS A 21 2.91 9.46 -7.63
C HIS A 21 2.78 8.43 -8.76
N VAL A 22 3.76 8.38 -9.67
CA VAL A 22 3.82 7.35 -10.72
C VAL A 22 3.94 5.96 -10.11
N LYS A 23 4.88 5.76 -9.17
CA LYS A 23 5.03 4.47 -8.47
C LYS A 23 3.78 4.07 -7.70
N THR A 24 3.13 5.05 -7.06
CA THR A 24 1.87 4.84 -6.34
C THR A 24 0.76 4.40 -7.28
N PHE A 25 0.61 5.06 -8.43
CA PHE A 25 -0.37 4.65 -9.43
C PHE A 25 -0.12 3.21 -9.88
N GLN A 26 1.14 2.85 -10.16
CA GLN A 26 1.51 1.49 -10.54
C GLN A 26 1.15 0.47 -9.44
N LEU A 27 1.46 0.77 -8.17
CA LEU A 27 1.11 -0.07 -7.02
C LEU A 27 -0.41 -0.24 -6.89
N LEU A 28 -1.16 0.86 -6.96
CA LEU A 28 -2.62 0.88 -6.87
C LEU A 28 -3.23 0.02 -7.98
N ARG A 29 -2.79 0.23 -9.23
CA ARG A 29 -3.23 -0.50 -10.43
C ARG A 29 -2.95 -2.00 -10.29
N LEU A 30 -1.72 -2.38 -9.95
CA LEU A 30 -1.31 -3.78 -9.86
C LEU A 30 -2.12 -4.56 -8.81
N ILE A 31 -2.41 -3.97 -7.65
CA ILE A 31 -3.18 -4.66 -6.61
C ILE A 31 -4.68 -4.68 -6.96
N ALA A 32 -5.22 -3.57 -7.49
CA ALA A 32 -6.65 -3.46 -7.78
C ALA A 32 -7.08 -4.26 -9.02
N ALA A 33 -6.26 -4.30 -10.08
CA ALA A 33 -6.61 -4.92 -11.37
C ALA A 33 -6.27 -6.41 -11.42
N ASN A 34 -5.14 -6.83 -10.83
CA ASN A 34 -4.70 -8.23 -10.94
C ASN A 34 -5.34 -9.16 -9.89
N HIS A 35 -6.09 -8.61 -8.92
CA HIS A 35 -6.77 -9.36 -7.86
C HIS A 35 -5.91 -10.45 -7.18
N PRO A 36 -4.72 -10.11 -6.63
CA PRO A 36 -3.80 -11.11 -6.08
C PRO A 36 -4.31 -11.82 -4.81
N PHE A 37 -5.37 -11.31 -4.16
CA PHE A 37 -5.98 -11.89 -2.97
C PHE A 37 -7.39 -12.41 -3.26
N VAL A 38 -7.83 -13.40 -2.49
CA VAL A 38 -9.20 -13.97 -2.57
C VAL A 38 -10.28 -12.91 -2.34
N ASP A 39 -10.05 -12.01 -1.38
CA ASP A 39 -10.87 -10.82 -1.16
C ASP A 39 -9.99 -9.66 -0.66
N GLY A 40 -10.53 -8.44 -0.68
CA GLY A 40 -9.92 -7.27 -0.06
C GLY A 40 -8.97 -6.51 -0.98
N ASN A 41 -8.82 -6.90 -2.26
CA ASN A 41 -7.89 -6.28 -3.22
C ASN A 41 -7.94 -4.74 -3.21
N LYS A 42 -9.14 -4.14 -3.29
CA LYS A 42 -9.31 -2.67 -3.24
C LYS A 42 -8.90 -2.06 -1.89
N ARG A 43 -9.18 -2.75 -0.77
CA ARG A 43 -8.79 -2.30 0.58
C ARG A 43 -7.27 -2.36 0.72
N THR A 44 -6.65 -3.44 0.26
CA THR A 44 -5.20 -3.62 0.27
C THR A 44 -4.53 -2.58 -0.61
N ALA A 45 -4.99 -2.36 -1.84
CA ALA A 45 -4.46 -1.35 -2.75
C ALA A 45 -4.45 0.05 -2.11
N LEU A 46 -5.55 0.43 -1.45
CA LEU A 46 -5.68 1.70 -0.74
C LEU A 46 -4.73 1.80 0.45
N MET A 47 -4.65 0.76 1.30
CA MET A 47 -3.78 0.79 2.47
C MET A 47 -2.30 0.77 2.09
N SER A 48 -1.91 -0.04 1.11
CA SER A 48 -0.54 -0.05 0.56
C SER A 48 -0.16 1.32 0.00
N THR A 49 -1.06 2.00 -0.69
CA THR A 49 -0.85 3.38 -1.16
C THR A 49 -0.60 4.35 0.00
N ARG A 50 -1.42 4.30 1.06
CA ARG A 50 -1.24 5.16 2.25
C ARG A 50 0.11 4.90 2.94
N ILE A 51 0.47 3.63 3.11
CA ILE A 51 1.74 3.23 3.73
C ILE A 51 2.91 3.69 2.85
N PHE A 52 2.83 3.50 1.52
CA PHE A 52 3.86 3.97 0.61
C PHE A 52 4.09 5.47 0.73
N TYR A 53 3.04 6.29 0.76
CA TYR A 53 3.21 7.72 1.00
C TYR A 53 3.80 8.04 2.37
N ALA A 54 3.33 7.36 3.43
CA ALA A 54 3.82 7.60 4.79
C ALA A 54 5.33 7.31 4.91
N LEU A 55 5.81 6.22 4.29
CA LEU A 55 7.23 5.88 4.21
C LEU A 55 8.05 6.91 3.41
N ASN A 56 7.39 7.66 2.51
CA ASN A 56 7.98 8.76 1.75
C ASN A 56 7.69 10.14 2.38
N GLY A 57 7.34 10.18 3.67
CA GLY A 57 7.13 11.43 4.42
C GLY A 57 5.88 12.19 3.99
N CYS A 58 4.91 11.53 3.36
CA CYS A 58 3.69 12.14 2.84
C CYS A 58 2.44 11.52 3.47
N ARG A 59 1.40 12.33 3.66
CA ARG A 59 0.05 11.90 4.00
C ARG A 59 -0.78 11.89 2.72
N PHE A 60 -1.49 10.78 2.50
CA PHE A 60 -2.48 10.66 1.45
C PHE A 60 -3.88 10.90 2.03
N ASP A 61 -4.41 12.10 1.79
CA ASP A 61 -5.71 12.56 2.28
C ASP A 61 -6.74 12.50 1.15
N TYR A 62 -7.21 11.29 0.86
CA TYR A 62 -8.12 11.02 -0.24
C TYR A 62 -9.58 11.23 0.17
N ASP A 63 -10.43 11.53 -0.82
CA ASP A 63 -11.86 11.68 -0.64
C ASP A 63 -12.65 10.46 -1.17
N ARG A 64 -13.91 10.66 -1.59
CA ARG A 64 -14.74 9.57 -2.11
C ARG A 64 -14.33 9.11 -3.52
N GLU A 65 -13.64 9.96 -4.30
CA GLU A 65 -13.25 9.68 -5.67
C GLU A 65 -12.30 8.47 -5.77
N ILE A 66 -11.46 8.24 -4.76
CA ILE A 66 -10.59 7.05 -4.74
C ILE A 66 -11.36 5.74 -4.86
N LYS A 67 -12.62 5.69 -4.38
CA LYS A 67 -13.45 4.48 -4.45
C LYS A 67 -13.86 4.20 -5.90
N GLU A 68 -14.15 5.25 -6.67
CA GLU A 68 -14.47 5.13 -8.08
C GLU A 68 -13.23 4.76 -8.90
N ILE A 69 -12.07 5.37 -8.61
CA ILE A 69 -10.79 4.99 -9.23
C ILE A 69 -10.50 3.50 -8.98
N LEU A 70 -10.57 3.05 -7.73
CA LEU A 70 -10.35 1.65 -7.36
C LEU A 70 -11.35 0.69 -8.01
N LYS A 71 -12.61 1.11 -8.15
CA LYS A 71 -13.66 0.32 -8.80
C LYS A 71 -13.42 0.23 -10.30
N ALA A 72 -13.07 1.33 -10.96
CA ALA A 72 -12.75 1.37 -12.37
C ALA A 72 -11.53 0.48 -12.68
N LEU A 73 -10.43 0.66 -11.94
CA LEU A 73 -9.24 -0.20 -12.04
C LEU A 73 -9.54 -1.69 -11.88
N ALA A 74 -10.45 -2.04 -10.96
CA ALA A 74 -10.83 -3.43 -10.69
C ALA A 74 -11.77 -4.05 -11.72
N THR A 75 -12.48 -3.24 -12.51
CA THR A 75 -13.57 -3.70 -13.41
C THR A 75 -13.22 -3.53 -14.88
N ASP A 76 -12.64 -2.39 -15.24
CA ASP A 76 -12.19 -2.06 -16.59
C ASP A 76 -10.97 -1.14 -16.48
N GLU A 77 -9.80 -1.75 -16.25
CA GLU A 77 -8.53 -1.05 -16.14
C GLU A 77 -8.25 -0.14 -17.34
N SER A 78 -8.68 -0.56 -18.54
CA SER A 78 -8.43 0.18 -19.78
C SER A 78 -9.20 1.49 -19.90
N SER A 79 -10.26 1.65 -19.10
CA SER A 79 -11.03 2.90 -19.01
C SER A 79 -10.38 3.98 -18.14
N VAL A 80 -9.28 3.66 -17.44
CA VAL A 80 -8.63 4.54 -16.48
C VAL A 80 -7.38 5.16 -17.09
N GLU A 81 -7.42 6.47 -17.32
CA GLU A 81 -6.26 7.24 -17.76
C GLU A 81 -5.27 7.45 -16.62
N ALA A 82 -4.01 7.06 -16.85
CA ALA A 82 -2.97 7.10 -15.82
C ALA A 82 -2.70 8.53 -15.31
N ASP A 83 -2.67 9.50 -16.23
CA ASP A 83 -2.35 10.90 -15.90
C ASP A 83 -3.44 11.54 -15.03
N ASP A 84 -4.71 11.16 -15.21
CA ASP A 84 -5.82 11.63 -14.37
C ASP A 84 -5.68 11.12 -12.94
N VAL A 85 -5.37 9.83 -12.77
CA VAL A 85 -5.14 9.25 -11.45
C VAL A 85 -3.90 9.84 -10.79
N ILE A 86 -2.81 10.04 -11.54
CA ILE A 86 -1.60 10.68 -11.00
C ILE A 86 -1.89 12.11 -10.57
N THR A 87 -2.70 12.86 -11.33
CA THR A 87 -3.14 14.21 -10.97
C THR A 87 -3.97 14.20 -9.69
N TYR A 88 -4.93 13.28 -9.58
CA TYR A 88 -5.71 13.07 -8.37
C TYR A 88 -4.82 12.75 -7.16
N LEU A 89 -3.88 11.80 -7.32
CA LEU A 89 -2.95 11.40 -6.28
C LEU A 89 -2.13 12.59 -5.78
N ARG A 90 -1.63 13.42 -6.69
CA ARG A 90 -0.87 14.63 -6.37
C ARG A 90 -1.71 15.65 -5.62
N ALA A 91 -2.95 15.88 -6.04
CA ALA A 91 -3.86 16.84 -5.40
C ALA A 91 -4.25 16.44 -3.96
N HIS A 92 -4.23 15.15 -3.65
CA HIS A 92 -4.60 14.58 -2.36
C HIS A 92 -3.39 14.12 -1.53
N THR A 93 -2.21 14.66 -1.82
CA THR A 93 -0.99 14.37 -1.07
C THR A 93 -0.43 15.62 -0.43
N GLU A 94 -0.12 15.54 0.86
CA GLU A 94 0.50 16.62 1.62
C GLU A 94 1.67 16.10 2.45
N PRO A 95 2.59 16.95 2.94
CA PRO A 95 3.63 16.53 3.86
C PRO A 95 3.04 15.88 5.12
N LEU A 96 3.66 14.80 5.58
CA LEU A 96 3.27 14.16 6.82
C LEU A 96 3.60 15.08 8.01
N ALA A 97 2.70 15.12 9.01
CA ALA A 97 2.93 15.93 10.20
C ALA A 97 4.20 15.47 10.97
N PRO A 98 5.00 16.41 11.52
CA PRO A 98 6.26 16.08 12.20
C PRO A 98 6.10 15.09 13.37
N GLU A 99 4.95 15.10 14.05
CA GLU A 99 4.66 14.16 15.13
C GLU A 99 4.71 12.68 14.73
N TYR A 100 4.56 12.36 13.44
CA TYR A 100 4.64 10.99 12.94
C TYR A 100 6.08 10.55 12.59
N GLU A 101 7.05 11.47 12.57
CA GLU A 101 8.43 11.20 12.16
C GLU A 101 9.07 10.06 12.98
N ALA A 102 8.89 10.10 14.31
CA ALA A 102 9.40 9.06 15.20
C ALA A 102 8.79 7.68 14.92
N THR A 103 7.51 7.63 14.55
CA THR A 103 6.83 6.38 14.18
C THR A 103 7.35 5.83 12.86
N ILE A 104 7.52 6.69 11.85
CA ILE A 104 8.06 6.26 10.55
C ILE A 104 9.50 5.76 10.70
N ASN A 105 10.34 6.46 11.45
CA ASN A 105 11.72 6.04 11.71
C ASN A 105 11.79 4.70 12.45
N LEU A 106 10.88 4.45 13.39
CA LEU A 106 10.77 3.16 14.07
C LEU A 106 10.41 2.04 13.08
N TRP A 107 9.46 2.28 12.17
CA TRP A 107 9.09 1.30 11.15
C TRP A 107 10.24 1.01 10.19
N LEU A 108 10.92 2.05 9.69
CA LEU A 108 12.07 1.90 8.80
C LEU A 108 13.20 1.10 9.45
N ALA A 109 13.56 1.42 10.70
CA ALA A 109 14.58 0.66 11.44
C ALA A 109 14.22 -0.83 11.59
N ARG A 110 12.93 -1.15 11.74
CA ARG A 110 12.47 -2.54 11.84
C ARG A 110 12.48 -3.27 10.50
N ILE A 111 12.22 -2.57 9.40
CA ILE A 111 12.25 -3.10 8.03
C ILE A 111 13.70 -3.32 7.57
N GLU A 112 14.62 -2.41 7.92
CA GLU A 112 16.05 -2.61 7.63
C GLU A 112 16.66 -3.70 8.52
N GLY A 113 16.21 -3.82 9.77
CA GLY A 113 16.65 -4.86 10.70
C GLY A 113 16.17 -6.29 10.38
N THR A 114 15.34 -6.51 9.35
CA THR A 114 14.84 -7.84 8.97
C THR A 114 15.83 -8.71 8.17
N ASP A 115 17.04 -8.24 7.89
CA ASP A 115 18.13 -9.07 7.32
C ASP A 115 18.66 -10.16 8.27
N GLN A 116 18.18 -10.22 9.52
CA GLN A 116 18.43 -11.32 10.45
C GLN A 116 17.15 -12.06 10.82
N LEU A 117 16.56 -12.80 9.87
CA LEU A 117 15.68 -13.90 10.22
C LEU A 117 16.54 -15.08 10.70
N PRO A 118 16.29 -15.65 11.89
CA PRO A 118 16.80 -16.98 12.20
C PRO A 118 16.17 -17.96 11.22
N THR A 119 16.99 -18.55 10.36
CA THR A 119 16.63 -19.73 9.57
C THR A 119 16.57 -20.92 10.52
N GLU A 120 15.52 -21.03 11.33
CA GLU A 120 15.22 -22.29 12.01
C GLU A 120 14.44 -23.18 11.04
N HIS A 121 15.20 -23.81 10.14
CA HIS A 121 14.88 -25.17 9.75
C HIS A 121 15.37 -26.08 10.88
N ASP A 122 14.45 -26.53 11.74
CA ASP A 122 14.50 -27.90 12.25
C ASP A 122 13.09 -28.40 12.61
N THR A 123 12.71 -29.43 11.88
CA THR A 123 11.50 -30.25 11.94
C THR A 123 11.18 -30.81 13.32
N VAL A 124 9.93 -30.63 13.79
CA VAL A 124 9.14 -31.71 14.41
C VAL A 124 7.66 -31.52 14.03
N GLU A 125 7.12 -32.51 13.31
CA GLU A 125 5.70 -32.70 13.05
C GLU A 125 4.93 -32.99 14.36
N GLN A 126 3.76 -32.40 14.54
CA GLN A 126 2.61 -33.13 15.06
C GLN A 126 1.28 -32.42 14.75
N ASP A 127 0.44 -33.16 14.04
CA ASP A 127 -0.94 -32.88 13.69
C ASP A 127 -1.78 -32.40 14.87
N THR A 128 -2.59 -31.36 14.63
CA THR A 128 -3.98 -31.35 15.08
C THR A 128 -4.79 -30.55 14.07
N TYR A 129 -5.46 -31.24 13.15
CA TYR A 129 -6.58 -30.68 12.40
C TYR A 129 -7.69 -30.39 13.41
N GLU A 130 -7.87 -29.13 13.79
CA GLU A 130 -9.14 -28.68 14.38
C GLU A 130 -10.20 -28.67 13.27
N PRO A 131 -11.34 -29.36 13.45
CA PRO A 131 -12.46 -29.23 12.51
C PRO A 131 -13.02 -27.80 12.62
N ASN A 132 -13.02 -27.06 11.52
CA ASN A 132 -13.77 -25.80 11.44
C ASN A 132 -15.27 -26.14 11.49
N ASP A 133 -15.95 -25.76 12.59
CA ASP A 133 -17.41 -25.77 12.76
C ASP A 133 -18.08 -24.70 11.87
N TYR A 134 -18.01 -24.89 10.55
CA TYR A 134 -19.01 -24.26 9.67
C TYR A 134 -20.29 -25.06 9.80
N ASP A 135 -21.19 -24.59 10.67
CA ASP A 135 -22.60 -24.99 10.67
C ASP A 135 -23.16 -24.75 9.26
N ASP A 136 -23.46 -25.85 8.58
CA ASP A 136 -24.23 -25.88 7.34
C ASP A 136 -25.70 -25.72 7.74
N ASP A 137 -26.17 -24.47 7.83
CA ASP A 137 -27.59 -24.15 7.97
C ASP A 137 -28.31 -24.58 6.68
N ALA A 138 -28.77 -25.83 6.69
CA ALA A 138 -29.70 -26.36 5.71
C ALA A 138 -31.02 -25.58 5.78
N HIS A 139 -31.17 -24.56 4.93
CA HIS A 139 -32.47 -23.99 4.62
C HIS A 139 -33.35 -25.05 3.92
N SER A 140 -34.18 -25.72 4.70
CA SER A 140 -35.39 -26.37 4.20
C SER A 140 -36.39 -25.28 3.79
N GLY A 141 -36.83 -25.31 2.53
CA GLY A 141 -37.89 -24.47 2.01
C GLY A 141 -38.65 -25.20 0.90
N GLU A 142 -39.83 -25.69 1.28
CA GLU A 142 -41.01 -26.19 0.53
C GLU A 142 -40.90 -26.63 -0.93
#